data_AF-A0A3R9PEI8-F1
#
_entry.id   AF-A0A3R9PEI8-F1
#
_cell.length_a   1.000
_cell.length_b   1.000
_cell.length_c   1.000
_cell.angle_alpha   90.00
_cell.angle_beta   90.00
_cell.angle_gamma   90.00
#
_symmetry.space_group_name_H-M   'P 1'
#
loop_
_entity.id
_entity.type
_entity.pdbx_description
1 polymer ?
#
loop_
_entity_poly.entity_id
_entity_poly.type
_entity_poly.pdbx_seq_one_letter_code
_entity_poly.pdbx_strand_id
1 'polypeptide(L)'
;MPIFGHISYYRPGDVLENRLALSRAGLHRPTRAGVSGSEAEGADSIILADQYEDDDFREEEIIYSGSGGRNPRTGKQVTNQEMTGRNLMLRRSLETTQPVRVFRKINDETGSGYRYEGLYHVVDAVYEAGKSGFLVWKFRLEPDSLEL
;
A
#
# COMPACT_ATOMS: atom_id res chain seq x y z
N MET A 1 -13.07 -5.19 -11.33
CA MET A 1 -12.87 -3.73 -11.43
C MET A 1 -12.57 -3.18 -10.04
N PRO A 2 -11.44 -2.48 -9.85
CA PRO A 2 -11.15 -1.69 -8.66
C PRO A 2 -12.29 -0.70 -8.37
N ILE A 3 -12.46 -0.33 -7.11
CA ILE A 3 -13.36 0.76 -6.70
C ILE A 3 -12.48 1.76 -5.98
N PHE A 4 -12.47 3.01 -6.44
CA PHE A 4 -11.62 4.07 -5.89
C PHE A 4 -12.40 4.93 -4.89
N GLY A 5 -11.68 5.54 -3.94
CA GLY A 5 -12.26 6.37 -2.90
C GLY A 5 -12.82 5.59 -1.70
N HIS A 6 -13.63 6.25 -0.90
CA HIS A 6 -14.29 5.64 0.27
C HIS A 6 -15.31 4.58 -0.15
N ILE A 7 -15.48 3.54 0.67
CA ILE A 7 -16.45 2.47 0.44
C ILE A 7 -17.45 2.45 1.59
N SER A 8 -18.75 2.50 1.25
CA SER A 8 -19.84 2.43 2.23
C SER A 8 -19.70 3.53 3.31
N TYR A 9 -19.96 3.17 4.56
CA TYR A 9 -19.85 4.03 5.74
C TYR A 9 -18.44 4.09 6.36
N TYR A 10 -17.45 3.38 5.79
CA TYR A 10 -16.12 3.35 6.40
C TYR A 10 -15.36 4.67 6.21
N ARG A 11 -14.72 5.17 7.27
CA ARG A 11 -14.03 6.46 7.34
C ARG A 11 -12.68 6.34 8.07
N PRO A 12 -11.75 7.30 7.86
CA PRO A 12 -10.49 7.31 8.57
C PRO A 12 -10.69 7.11 10.08
N GLY A 13 -9.87 6.24 10.68
CA GLY A 13 -10.00 5.83 12.08
C GLY A 13 -10.71 4.49 12.29
N ASP A 14 -11.55 4.03 11.35
CA ASP A 14 -12.21 2.73 11.48
C ASP A 14 -11.21 1.57 11.50
N VAL A 15 -11.45 0.59 12.37
CA VAL A 15 -10.59 -0.59 12.54
C VAL A 15 -11.32 -1.86 12.15
N LEU A 16 -10.69 -2.67 11.31
CA LEU A 16 -11.15 -4.02 10.99
C LEU A 16 -10.19 -5.07 11.55
N GLU A 17 -10.77 -6.15 12.08
CA GLU A 17 -10.04 -7.19 12.81
C GLU A 17 -8.92 -7.86 11.99
N ASN A 18 -9.12 -8.09 10.70
CA ASN A 18 -8.17 -8.84 9.89
C ASN A 18 -8.34 -8.60 8.38
N ARG A 19 -7.42 -9.17 7.61
CA ARG A 19 -7.41 -9.08 6.14
C ARG A 19 -8.64 -9.71 5.48
N LEU A 20 -9.29 -10.68 6.12
CA LEU A 20 -10.51 -11.29 5.60
C LEU A 20 -11.71 -10.36 5.78
N ALA A 21 -11.80 -9.65 6.91
CA ALA A 21 -12.80 -8.62 7.15
C ALA A 21 -12.67 -7.47 6.13
N LEU A 22 -11.45 -6.97 5.88
CA LEU A 22 -11.20 -5.98 4.82
C LEU A 22 -11.64 -6.48 3.44
N SER A 23 -11.34 -7.74 3.12
CA SER A 23 -11.71 -8.36 1.84
C SER A 23 -13.23 -8.45 1.67
N ARG A 24 -13.93 -8.94 2.69
CA ARG A 24 -15.40 -9.08 2.71
C ARG A 24 -16.11 -7.73 2.66
N ALA A 25 -15.55 -6.70 3.27
CA ALA A 25 -16.05 -5.33 3.21
C ALA A 25 -15.76 -4.63 1.87
N GLY A 26 -14.93 -5.23 1.00
CA GLY A 26 -14.51 -4.64 -0.27
C GLY A 26 -13.43 -3.55 -0.14
N LEU A 27 -12.94 -3.29 1.08
CA LEU A 27 -11.98 -2.24 1.40
C LEU A 27 -10.57 -2.52 0.87
N HIS A 28 -10.12 -3.76 1.02
CA HIS A 28 -8.85 -4.28 0.48
C HIS A 28 -9.03 -5.76 0.13
N ARG A 29 -9.25 -6.06 -1.16
CA ARG A 29 -9.69 -7.41 -1.60
C ARG A 29 -8.68 -8.53 -1.32
N PRO A 30 -7.36 -8.37 -1.56
CA PRO A 30 -6.40 -9.43 -1.31
C PRO A 30 -6.26 -9.76 0.19
N THR A 31 -6.19 -11.03 0.55
CA THR A 31 -6.00 -11.46 1.96
C THR A 31 -4.55 -11.53 2.41
N ARG A 32 -3.59 -11.44 1.48
CA ARG A 32 -2.14 -11.50 1.76
C ARG A 32 -1.38 -10.29 1.21
N ALA A 33 -1.56 -9.99 -0.08
CA ALA A 33 -0.80 -8.96 -0.78
C ALA A 33 -0.98 -7.55 -0.21
N GLY A 34 0.10 -6.77 -0.13
CA GLY A 34 0.06 -5.39 0.36
C GLY A 34 -0.71 -4.43 -0.53
N VAL A 35 -0.82 -4.69 -1.83
CA VAL A 35 -1.49 -3.82 -2.83
C VAL A 35 -2.69 -4.55 -3.45
N SER A 36 -3.80 -3.83 -3.60
CA SER A 36 -5.03 -4.22 -4.32
C SER A 36 -5.24 -3.29 -5.51
N GLY A 37 -5.65 -3.84 -6.66
CA GLY A 37 -5.91 -3.04 -7.86
C GLY A 37 -5.87 -3.84 -9.15
N SER A 38 -5.72 -3.13 -10.27
CA SER A 38 -5.47 -3.70 -11.60
C SER A 38 -4.39 -2.91 -12.31
N GLU A 39 -3.62 -3.56 -13.20
CA GLU A 39 -2.59 -2.86 -13.99
C GLU A 39 -3.20 -1.84 -14.97
N ALA A 40 -4.46 -2.04 -15.36
CA ALA A 40 -5.16 -1.16 -16.30
C ALA A 40 -5.65 0.15 -15.64
N GLU A 41 -6.09 0.08 -14.39
CA GLU A 41 -6.80 1.19 -13.72
C GLU A 41 -6.01 1.79 -12.55
N GLY A 42 -5.14 1.00 -11.91
CA GLY A 42 -4.34 1.42 -10.76
C GLY A 42 -4.60 0.62 -9.50
N ALA A 43 -3.86 0.97 -8.45
CA ALA A 43 -4.07 0.48 -7.09
C ALA A 43 -5.28 1.20 -6.44
N ASP A 44 -6.20 0.45 -5.86
CA ASP A 44 -7.34 0.99 -5.10
C ASP A 44 -7.10 1.02 -3.59
N SER A 45 -6.19 0.19 -3.08
CA SER A 45 -5.86 0.13 -1.66
C SER A 45 -4.49 -0.49 -1.39
N ILE A 46 -3.86 -0.04 -0.30
CA ILE A 46 -2.59 -0.56 0.20
C ILE A 46 -2.64 -0.84 1.71
N ILE A 47 -1.76 -1.74 2.15
CA ILE A 47 -1.50 -2.04 3.56
C ILE A 47 -0.09 -1.58 3.95
N LEU A 48 0.00 -0.74 4.97
CA LEU A 48 1.22 -0.42 5.71
C LEU A 48 1.43 -1.50 6.78
N ALA A 49 2.32 -2.44 6.50
CA ALA A 49 2.63 -3.55 7.40
C ALA A 49 4.11 -3.63 7.80
N ASP A 50 4.90 -2.61 7.42
CA ASP A 50 6.33 -2.50 7.74
C ASP A 50 7.09 -3.81 7.41
N GLN A 51 6.81 -4.32 6.20
CA GLN A 51 7.35 -5.61 5.76
C GLN A 51 8.62 -5.43 4.93
N TYR A 52 8.89 -4.22 4.45
CA TYR A 52 10.06 -3.90 3.65
C TYR A 52 10.93 -2.95 4.43
N GLU A 53 12.23 -3.22 4.46
CA GLU A 53 13.19 -2.41 5.19
C GLU A 53 13.29 -0.97 4.65
N ASP A 54 12.88 -0.73 3.41
CA ASP A 54 12.90 0.57 2.75
C ASP A 54 11.60 1.38 2.94
N ASP A 55 10.60 0.85 3.65
CA ASP A 55 9.38 1.57 3.99
C ASP A 55 9.68 2.72 4.97
N ASP A 56 9.03 3.87 4.77
CA ASP A 56 9.04 5.02 5.70
C ASP A 56 7.66 5.66 5.74
N PHE A 57 7.00 5.62 6.91
CA PHE A 57 5.60 6.02 7.05
C PHE A 57 5.46 7.20 8.02
N ARG A 58 5.38 8.41 7.47
CA ARG A 58 5.17 9.64 8.21
C ARG A 58 3.71 10.09 8.08
N GLU A 59 3.33 11.13 8.80
CA GLU A 59 1.96 11.66 8.74
C GLU A 59 1.73 12.44 7.45
N GLU A 60 2.73 13.18 7.01
CA GLU A 60 2.67 14.04 5.82
C GLU A 60 2.93 13.27 4.52
N GLU A 61 3.67 12.16 4.59
CA GLU A 61 4.03 11.36 3.44
C GLU A 61 4.29 9.88 3.79
N ILE A 62 4.07 9.02 2.80
CA ILE A 62 4.39 7.61 2.85
C ILE A 62 5.37 7.31 1.72
N ILE A 63 6.51 6.71 2.07
CA ILE A 63 7.39 6.05 1.12
C ILE A 63 7.09 4.55 1.17
N TYR A 64 6.41 4.07 0.13
CA TYR A 64 5.98 2.69 0.01
C TYR A 64 6.90 1.91 -0.92
N SER A 65 7.50 0.84 -0.41
CA SER A 65 8.35 -0.04 -1.20
C SER A 65 7.52 -0.91 -2.14
N GLY A 66 7.96 -1.00 -3.39
CA GLY A 66 7.46 -1.95 -4.36
C GLY A 66 7.66 -3.41 -3.89
N SER A 67 7.02 -4.34 -4.60
CA SER A 67 7.13 -5.76 -4.32
C SER A 67 8.09 -6.48 -5.28
N GLY A 68 8.58 -7.65 -4.87
CA GLY A 68 9.42 -8.51 -5.70
C GLY A 68 10.89 -8.54 -5.27
N GLY A 69 11.66 -9.44 -5.88
CA GLY A 69 13.09 -9.62 -5.60
C GLY A 69 13.45 -10.05 -4.18
N ARG A 70 12.48 -10.63 -3.43
CA ARG A 70 12.67 -11.10 -2.05
C ARG A 70 12.79 -12.62 -1.99
N ASN A 71 13.64 -13.11 -1.10
CA ASN A 71 13.70 -14.52 -0.76
C ASN A 71 12.41 -14.90 0.01
N PRO A 72 11.63 -15.89 -0.45
CA PRO A 72 10.33 -16.21 0.15
C PRO A 72 10.43 -16.78 1.58
N ARG A 73 11.60 -17.30 1.97
CA ARG A 73 11.83 -17.87 3.31
C ARG A 73 12.24 -16.81 4.32
N THR A 74 13.09 -15.87 3.92
CA THR A 74 13.67 -14.87 4.85
C THR A 74 13.02 -13.51 4.74
N GLY A 75 12.28 -13.25 3.65
CA GLY A 75 11.77 -11.93 3.34
C GLY A 75 12.87 -10.91 3.02
N LYS A 76 14.15 -11.27 2.88
CA LYS A 76 15.18 -10.28 2.53
C LYS A 76 15.21 -10.02 1.03
N GLN A 77 15.55 -8.80 0.64
CA GLN A 77 15.81 -8.45 -0.75
C GLN A 77 17.08 -9.22 -1.21
N VAL A 78 17.01 -9.86 -2.37
CA VAL A 78 18.09 -10.68 -2.94
C VAL A 78 18.33 -10.42 -4.44
N THR A 79 17.43 -9.69 -5.09
CA THR A 79 17.59 -9.20 -6.47
C THR A 79 16.95 -7.83 -6.60
N ASN A 80 17.23 -7.15 -7.71
CA ASN A 80 16.53 -5.93 -8.09
C ASN A 80 15.02 -6.21 -8.27
N GLN A 81 14.19 -5.22 -7.98
CA GLN A 81 12.76 -5.25 -8.29
C GLN A 81 12.50 -4.94 -9.76
N GLU A 82 11.41 -5.48 -10.28
CA GLU A 82 10.97 -5.23 -11.65
C GLU A 82 9.68 -4.40 -11.64
N MET A 83 9.44 -3.62 -12.69
CA MET A 83 8.20 -2.88 -12.88
C MET A 83 7.10 -3.80 -13.44
N THR A 84 6.61 -4.72 -12.60
CA THR A 84 5.59 -5.73 -12.97
C THR A 84 4.54 -5.86 -11.86
N GLY A 85 3.36 -6.40 -12.21
CA GLY A 85 2.33 -6.73 -11.24
C GLY A 85 1.88 -5.53 -10.40
N ARG A 86 2.11 -5.61 -9.09
CA ARG A 86 1.70 -4.56 -8.13
C ARG A 86 2.47 -3.25 -8.31
N ASN A 87 3.70 -3.32 -8.81
CA ASN A 87 4.49 -2.12 -9.08
C ASN A 87 3.87 -1.36 -10.26
N LEU A 88 3.37 -2.08 -11.28
CA LEU A 88 2.59 -1.48 -12.37
C LEU A 88 1.27 -0.87 -11.86
N MET A 89 0.58 -1.51 -10.91
CA MET A 89 -0.64 -0.94 -10.31
C MET A 89 -0.37 0.40 -9.62
N LEU A 90 0.71 0.51 -8.84
CA LEU A 90 1.11 1.77 -8.18
C LEU A 90 1.60 2.80 -9.20
N ARG A 91 2.39 2.39 -10.18
CA ARG A 91 2.82 3.25 -11.30
C ARG A 91 1.63 3.79 -12.08
N ARG A 92 0.58 2.99 -12.25
CA ARG A 92 -0.65 3.39 -12.90
C ARG A 92 -1.44 4.39 -12.05
N SER A 93 -1.50 4.23 -10.74
CA SER A 93 -2.10 5.25 -9.84
C SER A 93 -1.37 6.59 -9.92
N LEU A 94 -0.04 6.61 -10.12
CA LEU A 94 0.71 7.84 -10.38
C LEU A 94 0.27 8.53 -11.69
N GLU A 95 -0.11 7.76 -12.71
CA GLU A 95 -0.58 8.30 -14.00
C GLU A 95 -2.03 8.76 -13.95
N THR A 96 -2.88 8.03 -13.23
CA THR A 96 -4.34 8.24 -13.24
C THR A 96 -4.82 9.16 -12.12
N THR A 97 -3.95 9.48 -11.16
CA THR A 97 -4.26 10.29 -9.97
C THR A 97 -5.50 9.80 -9.22
N GLN A 98 -5.76 8.49 -9.26
CA GLN A 98 -6.87 7.89 -8.56
C GLN A 98 -6.52 7.74 -7.07
N PRO A 99 -7.47 8.01 -6.16
CA PRO A 99 -7.22 7.91 -4.72
C PRO A 99 -7.04 6.44 -4.30
N VAL A 100 -6.06 6.23 -3.44
CA VAL A 100 -5.67 4.94 -2.87
C VAL A 100 -6.06 4.92 -1.39
N ARG A 101 -6.87 3.93 -0.98
CA ARG A 101 -7.15 3.73 0.45
C ARG A 101 -5.92 3.17 1.16
N VAL A 102 -5.54 3.75 2.28
CA VAL A 102 -4.38 3.28 3.07
C VAL A 102 -4.87 2.64 4.36
N PHE A 103 -4.40 1.42 4.65
CA PHE A 103 -4.65 0.75 5.92
C PHE A 103 -3.35 0.48 6.67
N ARG A 104 -3.27 0.87 7.94
CA ARG A 104 -2.13 0.58 8.81
C ARG A 104 -2.43 -0.60 9.70
N LYS A 105 -1.51 -1.57 9.75
CA LYS A 105 -1.57 -2.60 10.78
C LYS A 105 -1.27 -1.97 12.14
N ILE A 106 -2.21 -2.07 13.06
CA ILE A 106 -2.05 -1.64 14.45
C ILE A 106 -1.98 -2.88 15.35
N ASN A 107 -1.15 -2.82 16.38
CA ASN A 107 -1.11 -3.82 17.44
C ASN A 107 -1.21 -3.07 18.77
N ASP A 108 -2.14 -3.49 19.62
CA ASP A 108 -2.33 -2.94 20.97
C ASP A 108 -2.56 -4.09 21.98
N GLU A 109 -2.82 -3.74 23.24
CA GLU A 109 -3.06 -4.71 24.31
C GLU A 109 -4.29 -5.59 24.08
N THR A 110 -5.23 -5.16 23.24
CA THR A 110 -6.49 -5.85 22.93
C THR A 110 -6.41 -6.72 21.68
N GLY A 111 -5.37 -6.57 20.87
CA GLY A 111 -5.09 -7.43 19.73
C GLY A 111 -4.39 -6.72 18.58
N SER A 112 -4.60 -7.23 17.37
CA SER A 112 -4.09 -6.62 16.14
C SER A 112 -5.24 -6.36 15.18
N GLY A 113 -5.18 -5.26 14.45
CA GLY A 113 -6.20 -4.87 13.48
C GLY A 113 -5.62 -4.03 12.35
N TYR A 114 -6.49 -3.57 11.47
CA TYR A 114 -6.15 -2.71 10.35
C TYR A 114 -6.99 -1.45 10.44
N ARG A 115 -6.34 -0.34 10.78
CA ARG A 115 -6.97 0.98 10.82
C ARG A 115 -6.97 1.59 9.43
N TYR A 116 -8.10 2.13 9.01
CA TYR A 116 -8.19 2.92 7.80
C TYR A 116 -7.59 4.31 8.05
N GLU A 117 -6.53 4.67 7.32
CA GLU A 117 -5.82 5.95 7.45
C GLU A 117 -6.35 7.02 6.49
N GLY A 118 -7.31 6.68 5.63
CA GLY A 118 -7.90 7.58 4.64
C GLY A 118 -7.38 7.39 3.22
N LEU A 119 -7.66 8.40 2.39
CA LEU A 119 -7.29 8.42 0.97
C LEU A 119 -5.97 9.14 0.77
N TYR A 120 -5.15 8.58 -0.11
CA TYR A 120 -3.84 9.11 -0.48
C TYR A 120 -3.70 9.09 -2.00
N HIS A 121 -2.79 9.90 -2.53
CA HIS A 121 -2.43 9.89 -3.95
C HIS A 121 -0.98 9.47 -4.12
N VAL A 122 -0.70 8.63 -5.13
CA VAL A 122 0.70 8.37 -5.52
C VAL A 122 1.18 9.57 -6.31
N VAL A 123 2.18 10.27 -5.78
CA VAL A 123 2.66 11.55 -6.32
C VAL A 123 4.04 11.47 -6.93
N ASP A 124 4.82 10.42 -6.64
CA ASP A 124 6.13 10.20 -7.25
C ASP A 124 6.53 8.71 -7.22
N ALA A 125 7.48 8.33 -8.07
CA ALA A 125 8.10 7.01 -8.08
C ALA A 125 9.57 7.07 -8.49
N VAL A 126 10.45 6.50 -7.67
CA VAL A 126 11.90 6.39 -7.95
C VAL A 126 12.35 4.93 -7.96
N TYR A 127 13.42 4.66 -8.71
CA TYR A 127 14.07 3.34 -8.78
C TYR A 127 15.54 3.47 -8.43
N GLU A 128 15.87 3.09 -7.20
CA GLU A 128 17.18 3.35 -6.61
C GLU A 128 17.61 2.20 -5.69
N ALA A 129 18.88 2.21 -5.27
CA ALA A 129 19.39 1.20 -4.36
C ALA A 129 18.71 1.33 -2.98
N GLY A 130 18.08 0.25 -2.53
CA GLY A 130 17.56 0.10 -1.17
C GLY A 130 18.65 -0.24 -0.16
N LYS A 131 18.27 -0.43 1.11
CA LYS A 131 19.19 -0.71 2.22
C LYS A 131 20.03 -1.98 2.01
N SER A 132 19.49 -3.00 1.33
CA SER A 132 20.22 -4.21 0.95
C SER A 132 21.12 -4.06 -0.30
N GLY A 133 21.20 -2.89 -0.93
CA GLY A 133 22.04 -2.62 -2.11
C GLY A 133 21.44 -3.06 -3.45
N PHE A 134 20.25 -3.65 -3.46
CA PHE A 134 19.49 -3.95 -4.68
C PHE A 134 18.57 -2.79 -5.04
N LEU A 135 18.29 -2.64 -6.33
CA LEU A 135 17.36 -1.61 -6.79
C LEU A 135 15.92 -1.95 -6.39
N VAL A 136 15.24 -0.99 -5.80
CA VAL A 136 13.85 -1.08 -5.33
C VAL A 136 13.04 0.07 -5.91
N TRP A 137 11.77 -0.19 -6.24
CA TRP A 137 10.84 0.88 -6.56
C TRP A 137 10.33 1.48 -5.26
N LYS A 138 10.40 2.81 -5.12
CA LYS A 138 9.82 3.54 -4.00
C LYS A 138 8.75 4.47 -4.55
N PHE A 139 7.53 4.31 -4.04
CA PHE A 139 6.39 5.13 -4.41
C PHE A 139 6.11 6.10 -3.28
N ARG A 140 6.06 7.40 -3.58
CA ARG A 140 5.72 8.43 -2.61
C ARG A 140 4.23 8.69 -2.68
N LEU A 141 3.56 8.66 -1.53
CA LEU A 141 2.15 8.97 -1.40
C LEU A 141 1.95 10.11 -0.42
N GLU A 142 1.00 10.99 -0.74
CA GLU A 142 0.58 12.11 0.12
C GLU A 142 -0.91 11.96 0.47
N PRO A 143 -1.34 12.37 1.68
CA PRO A 143 -2.74 12.41 2.05
C PRO A 143 -3.55 13.22 1.04
N ASP A 144 -4.78 12.79 0.75
CA ASP A 144 -5.69 13.59 -0.06
C ASP A 144 -6.01 14.91 0.67
N SER A 145 -5.62 16.03 0.05
CA SER A 145 -5.81 17.38 0.60
C SER A 145 -7.26 17.74 0.93
N LEU A 146 -8.24 17.00 0.39
CA LEU A 146 -9.66 17.18 0.67
C LEU A 146 -10.14 16.51 1.96
N GLU A 147 -9.28 15.73 2.63
CA GLU A 147 -9.57 15.04 3.89
C GLU A 147 -9.01 15.78 5.13
N LEU A 148 -8.35 16.94 4.95
CA LEU A 148 -7.77 17.79 6.02
C LEU A 148 -8.73 18.92 6.46
#